data_AF-A0A3M3Z2B4-F1
#
_entry.id   AF-A0A3M3Z2B4-F1
#
_cell.length_a   1.000
_cell.length_b   1.000
_cell.length_c   1.000
_cell.angle_alpha   90.00
_cell.angle_beta   90.00
_cell.angle_gamma   90.00
#
_symmetry.space_group_name_H-M   'P 1'
#
loop_
_entity.id
_entity.type
_entity.pdbx_description
1 polymer ?
#
loop_
_entity_poly.entity_id
_entity_poly.type
_entity_poly.pdbx_seq_one_letter_code
_entity_poly.pdbx_strand_id
1 'polypeptide(L)'
;MKTAIWLHPTSTGLAASKRTCVVAILRIRHISVTDPIAASNPKNYGADEIEIDVKRLQRDIDSGALPDTKFLTNQQVTAELQSKLDAARARYTRNPSENNSDSLINAERDLGNAKRDGECLIMGCVPTDYIKRVKK
;
A
#
# COMPACT_ATOMS: atom_id res chain seq x y z
N MET A 1 -1.02 16.44 1.41
CA MET A 1 -0.87 15.72 0.13
C MET A 1 -2.08 14.85 0.01
N LYS A 2 -2.74 14.93 -1.14
CA LYS A 2 -3.93 14.16 -1.47
C LYS A 2 -3.46 13.00 -2.33
N THR A 3 -3.84 11.78 -1.99
CA THR A 3 -3.32 10.57 -2.63
C THR A 3 -4.48 9.69 -3.10
N ALA A 4 -4.43 9.29 -4.37
CA ALA A 4 -5.38 8.42 -5.06
C ALA A 4 -5.05 6.93 -4.87
N ILE A 5 -6.07 6.06 -4.78
CA ILE A 5 -5.93 4.64 -4.38
C ILE A 5 -6.80 3.72 -5.26
N TRP A 6 -6.34 2.48 -5.45
CA TRP A 6 -7.11 1.35 -6.00
C TRP A 6 -7.26 0.22 -5.00
N LEU A 7 -8.45 -0.36 -4.92
CA LEU A 7 -8.76 -1.53 -4.09
C LEU A 7 -8.74 -2.78 -4.97
N HIS A 8 -7.89 -3.76 -4.66
CA HIS A 8 -7.95 -5.07 -5.31
C HIS A 8 -9.28 -5.77 -4.99
N PRO A 9 -9.99 -6.34 -5.98
CA PRO A 9 -11.29 -6.97 -5.78
C PRO A 9 -11.12 -8.39 -5.23
N THR A 10 -10.81 -8.53 -3.94
CA THR A 10 -10.93 -9.83 -3.22
C THR A 10 -11.30 -9.61 -1.76
N SER A 11 -12.48 -9.03 -1.49
CA SER A 11 -13.29 -9.36 -0.28
C SER A 11 -14.61 -8.58 -0.29
N THR A 12 -15.60 -9.07 -1.03
CA THR A 12 -16.97 -8.56 -0.95
C THR A 12 -17.72 -9.34 0.13
N GLY A 13 -18.13 -8.65 1.20
CA GLY A 13 -18.91 -9.23 2.28
C GLY A 13 -19.48 -8.13 3.17
N LEU A 14 -20.47 -7.40 2.66
CA LEU A 14 -21.14 -6.31 3.36
C LEU A 14 -22.29 -6.89 4.21
N ALA A 15 -22.08 -7.06 5.52
CA ALA A 15 -23.15 -7.41 6.46
C ALA A 15 -23.42 -6.22 7.39
N ALA A 16 -24.56 -5.57 7.21
CA ALA A 16 -25.00 -4.44 8.02
C ALA A 16 -25.58 -4.92 9.35
N SER A 17 -25.03 -4.47 10.48
CA SER A 17 -25.59 -4.67 11.82
C SER A 17 -25.76 -3.34 12.55
N LYS A 18 -26.95 -3.13 13.14
CA LYS A 18 -27.47 -1.87 13.71
C LYS A 18 -26.88 -1.49 15.08
N ARG A 19 -25.58 -1.72 15.31
CA ARG A 19 -24.82 -1.14 16.43
C ARG A 19 -23.74 -0.27 15.84
N THR A 20 -23.88 1.04 16.03
CA THR A 20 -23.30 2.15 15.26
C THR A 20 -21.78 2.32 15.43
N CYS A 21 -21.02 1.30 15.05
CA CYS A 21 -19.85 1.48 14.22
C CYS A 21 -20.20 0.70 12.96
N VAL A 22 -20.31 1.37 11.81
CA VAL A 22 -20.24 0.65 10.54
C VAL A 22 -18.81 0.13 10.48
N VAL A 23 -18.62 -1.03 11.10
CA VAL A 23 -17.46 -1.90 11.06
C VAL A 23 -17.41 -2.42 9.63
N ALA A 24 -17.15 -1.52 8.68
CA ALA A 24 -16.39 -1.86 7.51
C ALA A 24 -14.97 -2.09 8.03
N ILE A 25 -14.76 -3.22 8.73
CA ILE A 25 -13.44 -3.83 8.82
C ILE A 25 -13.11 -4.20 7.38
N LEU A 26 -12.57 -3.24 6.65
CA LEU A 26 -11.74 -3.51 5.51
C LEU A 26 -10.50 -4.16 6.13
N ARG A 27 -10.55 -5.48 6.34
CA ARG A 27 -9.43 -6.31 6.79
C ARG A 27 -8.44 -6.44 5.62
N ILE A 28 -8.02 -5.31 5.08
CA ILE A 28 -7.03 -5.27 4.02
C ILE A 28 -5.68 -5.48 4.69
N ARG A 29 -4.91 -6.46 4.18
CA ARG A 29 -3.53 -6.68 4.65
C ARG A 29 -2.67 -5.42 4.46
N HIS A 30 -2.93 -4.63 3.41
CA HIS A 30 -2.29 -3.36 3.11
C HIS A 30 -3.12 -2.56 2.09
N ILE A 31 -3.28 -1.26 2.29
CA ILE A 31 -3.77 -0.35 1.25
C ILE A 31 -2.53 0.25 0.57
N SER A 32 -2.38 0.01 -0.74
CA SER A 32 -1.32 0.64 -1.54
C SER A 32 -1.74 2.05 -1.93
N VAL A 33 -0.89 3.02 -1.64
CA VAL A 33 -1.14 4.44 -1.89
C VAL A 33 0.04 5.08 -2.62
N THR A 34 -0.22 6.09 -3.44
CA THR A 34 0.80 6.75 -4.27
C THR A 34 1.30 8.04 -3.62
N ASP A 35 2.60 8.16 -3.36
CA ASP A 35 3.20 9.44 -3.00
C ASP A 35 3.29 10.34 -4.26
N PRO A 36 2.54 11.46 -4.32
CA PRO A 36 2.55 12.34 -5.49
C PRO A 36 3.87 13.09 -5.68
N ILE A 37 4.75 13.16 -4.68
CA ILE A 37 6.11 13.70 -4.85
C ILE A 37 7.02 12.66 -5.51
N ALA A 38 6.91 11.40 -5.10
CA ALA A 38 7.80 10.34 -5.57
C ALA A 38 7.35 9.72 -6.91
N ALA A 39 6.05 9.80 -7.24
CA ALA A 39 5.50 9.21 -8.44
C ALA A 39 5.80 10.05 -9.70
N SER A 40 6.31 9.39 -10.74
CA SER A 40 6.55 10.04 -12.04
C SER A 40 5.28 10.21 -12.86
N ASN A 41 4.30 9.32 -12.71
CA ASN A 41 3.00 9.35 -13.36
C ASN A 41 1.93 8.79 -12.41
N PRO A 42 1.22 9.65 -11.66
CA PRO A 42 0.16 9.20 -10.76
C PRO A 42 -0.92 8.42 -11.51
N LYS A 43 -1.26 7.22 -11.03
CA LYS A 43 -2.29 6.37 -11.65
C LYS A 43 -3.69 7.00 -11.49
N ASN A 44 -4.47 7.00 -12.58
CA ASN A 44 -5.87 7.40 -12.57
C ASN A 44 -6.76 6.15 -12.38
N TYR A 45 -7.50 6.11 -11.27
CA TYR A 45 -8.35 4.99 -10.91
C TYR A 45 -9.84 5.22 -11.19
N GLY A 46 -10.16 6.20 -12.04
CA GLY A 46 -11.52 6.44 -12.52
C GLY A 46 -12.45 6.98 -11.44
N ALA A 47 -13.69 6.46 -11.39
CA ALA A 47 -14.75 6.90 -10.49
C ALA A 47 -14.70 6.24 -9.10
N ASP A 48 -13.87 5.21 -8.93
CA ASP A 48 -13.70 4.47 -7.67
C ASP A 48 -12.53 4.98 -6.83
N GLU A 49 -11.97 6.11 -7.22
CA GLU A 49 -10.83 6.73 -6.54
C GLU A 49 -11.24 7.25 -5.15
N ILE A 50 -10.51 6.79 -4.13
CA ILE A 50 -10.61 7.33 -2.77
C ILE A 50 -9.35 8.13 -2.46
N GLU A 51 -9.54 9.26 -1.79
CA GLU A 51 -8.48 10.12 -1.27
C GLU A 51 -8.30 9.83 0.21
N ILE A 52 -7.06 9.58 0.64
CA ILE A 52 -6.70 9.49 2.06
C ILE A 52 -5.89 10.71 2.48
N ASP A 53 -6.26 11.34 3.61
CA ASP A 53 -5.46 12.38 4.23
C ASP A 53 -4.29 11.75 5.02
N VAL A 54 -3.23 11.44 4.29
CA VAL A 54 -2.02 10.80 4.83
C VAL A 54 -1.35 11.67 5.91
N LYS A 55 -1.43 13.00 5.82
CA LYS A 55 -0.82 13.90 6.81
C LYS A 55 -1.51 13.79 8.16
N ARG A 56 -2.85 13.78 8.15
CA ARG A 56 -3.64 13.58 9.37
C ARG A 56 -3.43 12.16 9.90
N LEU A 57 -3.46 11.16 9.03
CA LEU A 57 -3.26 9.76 9.40
C LEU A 57 -1.92 9.54 10.11
N GLN A 58 -0.82 10.05 9.54
CA GLN A 58 0.51 9.91 10.13
C GLN A 58 0.59 10.57 11.51
N ARG A 59 0.02 11.77 11.67
CA ARG A 59 -0.02 12.47 12.96
C ARG A 59 -0.76 11.65 14.04
N ASP A 60 -1.86 11.02 13.65
CA ASP A 60 -2.69 10.25 14.57
C ASP A 60 -2.05 8.88 14.89
N ILE A 61 -1.24 8.33 13.98
CA ILE A 61 -0.33 7.20 14.27
C ILE A 61 0.75 7.64 15.25
N ASP A 62 1.45 8.74 14.98
CA ASP A 62 2.59 9.22 15.78
C ASP A 62 2.18 9.61 17.21
N SER A 63 0.96 10.10 17.39
CA SER A 63 0.39 10.41 18.71
C SER A 63 -0.16 9.20 19.46
N GLY A 64 -0.19 8.01 18.83
CA GLY A 64 -0.73 6.79 19.41
C GLY A 64 -2.26 6.68 19.39
N ALA A 65 -2.96 7.60 18.73
CA ALA A 65 -4.42 7.53 18.55
C ALA A 65 -4.84 6.37 17.62
N LEU A 66 -3.93 5.93 16.75
CA LEU A 66 -4.11 4.79 15.85
C LEU A 66 -3.05 3.70 16.12
N PRO A 67 -3.14 2.97 17.25
CA PRO A 67 -2.11 2.01 17.65
C PRO A 67 -2.00 0.79 16.73
N ASP A 68 -3.10 0.45 16.05
CA ASP A 68 -3.19 -0.70 15.15
C ASP A 68 -2.97 -0.33 13.68
N THR A 69 -2.60 0.91 13.39
CA THR A 69 -2.38 1.41 12.03
C THR A 69 -0.91 1.78 11.83
N LYS A 70 -0.34 1.42 10.70
CA LYS A 70 1.03 1.78 10.33
C LYS A 70 1.05 2.36 8.93
N PHE A 71 1.92 3.34 8.72
CA PHE A 71 2.20 3.88 7.39
C PHE A 71 3.67 3.61 7.04
N LEU A 72 3.88 2.98 5.89
CA LEU A 72 5.19 2.77 5.30
C LEU A 72 5.35 3.75 4.14
N THR A 73 6.33 4.63 4.26
CA THR A 73 6.68 5.59 3.21
C THR A 73 7.27 4.88 2.00
N ASN A 74 7.32 5.57 0.86
CA ASN A 74 7.95 5.02 -0.34
C ASN A 74 9.41 4.61 -0.10
N GLN A 75 10.15 5.38 0.70
CA GLN A 75 11.51 5.03 1.07
C GLN A 75 11.58 3.72 1.87
N GLN A 76 10.65 3.49 2.80
CA GLN A 76 10.61 2.25 3.59
C GLN A 76 10.20 1.05 2.73
N VAL A 77 9.19 1.20 1.88
CA VAL A 77 8.75 0.15 0.94
C VAL A 77 9.87 -0.24 -0.01
N THR A 78 10.53 0.75 -0.62
CA THR A 78 11.64 0.51 -1.55
C THR A 78 12.85 -0.11 -0.87
N ALA A 79 13.15 0.26 0.38
CA ALA A 79 14.21 -0.38 1.17
C ALA A 79 13.90 -1.85 1.48
N GLU A 80 12.66 -2.18 1.83
CA GLU A 80 12.24 -3.57 2.06
C GLU A 80 12.34 -4.40 0.77
N LEU A 81 11.88 -3.86 -0.36
CA LEU A 81 11.97 -4.51 -1.67
C LEU A 81 13.42 -4.67 -2.14
N GLN A 82 14.30 -3.70 -1.85
CA GLN A 82 15.73 -3.82 -2.11
C GLN A 82 16.34 -4.99 -1.34
N SER A 83 16.01 -5.14 -0.05
CA SER A 83 16.49 -6.27 0.75
C SER A 83 16.02 -7.63 0.19
N LYS A 84 14.78 -7.71 -0.30
CA LYS A 84 14.25 -8.91 -0.98
C LYS A 84 14.98 -9.21 -2.29
N LEU A 85 15.29 -8.17 -3.06
CA LEU A 85 16.09 -8.27 -4.29
C LEU A 85 17.49 -8.80 -3.99
N ASP A 86 18.17 -8.23 -2.99
CA ASP A 86 19.52 -8.65 -2.59
C ASP A 86 19.54 -10.12 -2.15
N ALA A 87 18.53 -10.54 -1.37
CA ALA A 87 18.37 -11.92 -0.97
C ALA A 87 18.09 -12.87 -2.15
N ALA A 88 17.27 -12.44 -3.12
CA ALA A 88 17.01 -13.21 -4.34
C ALA A 88 18.27 -13.36 -5.19
N ARG A 89 19.05 -12.29 -5.33
CA ARG A 89 20.33 -12.30 -6.05
C ARG A 89 21.31 -13.27 -5.41
N ALA A 90 21.46 -13.23 -4.08
CA ALA A 90 22.32 -14.17 -3.36
C ALA A 90 21.89 -15.64 -3.55
N ARG A 91 20.58 -15.93 -3.56
CA ARG A 91 20.06 -17.28 -3.82
C ARG A 91 20.39 -17.76 -5.23
N TYR A 92 20.18 -16.92 -6.24
CA TYR A 92 20.49 -17.25 -7.63
C TYR A 92 21.99 -17.47 -7.83
N THR A 93 22.84 -16.58 -7.30
CA THR A 93 24.30 -16.74 -7.36
C THR A 93 24.78 -18.06 -6.75
N ARG A 94 24.18 -18.50 -5.64
CA ARG A 94 24.53 -19.76 -4.98
C ARG A 94 24.01 -20.99 -5.72
N ASN A 95 22.82 -20.91 -6.31
CA ASN A 95 22.21 -22.02 -7.02
C ASN A 95 21.39 -21.51 -8.22
N PRO A 96 22.00 -21.38 -9.40
CA PRO A 96 21.29 -20.97 -10.60
C PRO A 96 20.25 -22.03 -10.98
N SER A 97 18.98 -21.68 -10.88
CA SER A 97 17.84 -22.48 -11.32
C SER A 97 16.78 -21.56 -11.92
N GLU A 98 15.90 -22.11 -12.74
CA GLU A 98 14.78 -21.36 -13.34
C GLU A 98 13.94 -20.68 -12.26
N ASN A 99 13.55 -21.41 -11.21
CA ASN A 99 12.81 -20.86 -10.07
C ASN A 99 13.54 -19.69 -9.38
N ASN A 100 14.86 -19.77 -9.24
CA ASN A 100 15.64 -18.69 -8.62
C ASN A 100 15.82 -17.49 -9.57
N SER A 101 15.90 -17.73 -10.88
CA SER A 101 15.91 -16.70 -11.91
C SER A 101 14.60 -15.94 -11.92
N ASP A 102 13.47 -16.63 -11.94
CA ASP A 102 12.13 -16.02 -11.91
C ASP A 102 11.92 -15.21 -10.62
N SER A 103 12.37 -15.75 -9.49
CA SER A 103 12.32 -15.04 -8.21
C SER A 103 13.13 -13.73 -8.24
N LEU A 104 14.29 -13.72 -8.90
CA LEU A 104 15.12 -12.52 -9.07
C LEU A 104 14.44 -11.50 -9.99
N ILE A 105 13.95 -11.93 -11.15
CA ILE A 105 13.23 -11.07 -12.11
C ILE A 105 11.99 -10.43 -11.47
N ASN A 106 11.22 -11.22 -10.71
CA ASN A 106 10.04 -10.71 -10.00
C ASN A 106 10.43 -9.65 -8.95
N ALA A 107 11.49 -9.88 -8.18
CA ALA A 107 11.97 -8.91 -7.19
C ALA A 107 12.47 -7.60 -7.84
N GLU A 108 13.17 -7.68 -8.98
CA GLU A 108 13.59 -6.50 -9.75
C GLU A 108 12.39 -5.72 -10.27
N ARG A 109 11.38 -6.42 -10.80
CA ARG A 109 10.14 -5.82 -11.28
C ARG A 109 9.35 -5.15 -10.16
N ASP A 110 9.23 -5.79 -8.99
CA ASP A 110 8.49 -5.25 -7.85
C ASP A 110 9.15 -3.95 -7.33
N LEU A 111 10.48 -3.95 -7.17
CA LEU A 111 11.23 -2.74 -6.81
C LEU A 111 11.08 -1.62 -7.84
N GLY A 112 11.15 -1.97 -9.13
CA GLY A 112 10.96 -1.03 -10.23
C GLY A 112 9.58 -0.39 -10.22
N ASN A 113 8.54 -1.20 -9.99
CA ASN A 113 7.16 -0.74 -9.89
C ASN A 113 6.97 0.20 -8.69
N ALA A 114 7.43 -0.20 -7.50
CA ALA A 114 7.28 0.60 -6.29
C ALA A 114 7.99 1.95 -6.39
N LYS A 115 9.18 2.00 -7.02
CA LYS A 115 9.89 3.27 -7.31
C LYS A 115 9.12 4.11 -8.33
N ARG A 116 8.70 3.53 -9.45
CA ARG A 116 8.02 4.25 -10.54
C ARG A 116 6.70 4.89 -10.06
N ASP A 117 5.94 4.13 -9.27
CA ASP A 117 4.61 4.50 -8.79
C ASP A 117 4.63 5.29 -7.48
N GLY A 118 5.79 5.54 -6.86
CA GLY A 118 5.85 6.20 -5.56
C GLY A 118 5.09 5.43 -4.46
N GLU A 119 5.08 4.09 -4.53
CA GLU A 119 4.24 3.24 -3.69
C GLU A 119 4.54 3.41 -2.20
N CYS A 120 3.49 3.58 -1.40
CA CYS A 120 3.47 3.60 0.06
C CYS A 120 2.41 2.60 0.54
N LEU A 121 2.52 2.10 1.77
CA LEU A 121 1.57 1.13 2.31
C LEU A 121 0.96 1.62 3.61
N ILE A 122 -0.37 1.54 3.73
CA ILE A 122 -1.06 1.65 5.01
C ILE A 122 -1.43 0.24 5.47
N MET A 123 -0.95 -0.16 6.64
CA MET A 123 -1.25 -1.46 7.25
C MET A 123 -2.21 -1.28 8.42
N GLY A 124 -3.08 -2.28 8.63
CA GLY A 124 -4.04 -2.28 9.72
C GLY A 124 -5.38 -1.64 9.36
N CYS A 125 -6.13 -1.19 10.36
CA CYS A 125 -7.44 -0.60 10.16
C CYS A 125 -7.33 0.91 9.94
N VAL A 126 -7.92 1.43 8.87
CA VAL A 126 -8.02 2.87 8.61
C VAL A 126 -9.45 3.32 8.91
N PRO A 127 -9.67 4.26 9.85
CA PRO A 127 -11.02 4.75 10.10
C PRO A 127 -11.61 5.46 8.89
N THR A 128 -12.93 5.35 8.71
CA THR A 128 -13.66 5.93 7.57
C THR A 128 -13.45 7.44 7.43
N ASP A 129 -13.23 8.15 8.54
CA ASP A 129 -13.05 9.61 8.57
C ASP A 129 -11.78 10.09 7.84
N TYR A 130 -10.84 9.18 7.55
CA TYR A 130 -9.64 9.47 6.76
C TYR A 130 -9.85 9.20 5.26
N ILE A 131 -10.96 8.56 4.88
CA ILE A 131 -11.27 8.14 3.50
C ILE A 131 -12.33 9.06 2.92
N LYS A 132 -11.99 9.74 1.81
CA LYS A 132 -12.92 10.56 1.04
C LYS A 132 -13.11 9.97 -0.33
N ARG A 133 -14.36 9.76 -0.77
CA ARG A 133 -14.64 9.41 -2.16
C ARG A 133 -14.41 10.64 -3.04
N VAL A 134 -13.62 10.48 -4.10
CA VAL A 134 -13.47 11.51 -5.12
C VAL A 134 -14.66 11.38 -6.06
N LYS A 135 -15.61 12.33 -6.03
CA LYS A 135 -16.57 12.49 -7.12
C LYS A 135 -15.92 13.35 -8.19
N LYS A 136 -15.69 12.76 -9.37
CA LYS A 136 -15.33 13.50 -10.59
C LYS A 136 -16.60 14.05 -11.23
#